data_AF-A0A4P9Y4Y0-F1
#
_entry.id   AF-A0A4P9Y4Y0-F1
#
_cell.length_a   1.000
_cell.length_b   1.000
_cell.length_c   1.000
_cell.angle_alpha   90.00
_cell.angle_beta   90.00
_cell.angle_gamma   90.00
#
_symmetry.space_group_name_H-M   'P 1'
#
loop_
_entity.id
_entity.type
_entity.pdbx_description
1 polymer ?
#
loop_
_entity_poly.entity_id
_entity_poly.type
_entity_poly.pdbx_seq_one_letter_code
_entity_poly.pdbx_strand_id
1 'polypeptide(L)'
;MDTQQLHAPGQDTTSSLTESSASSQPRALPRKTHQFRALSRKTVSYQKRQWFVNICCLALCPFAMVAIAGIMGIVVRSIVANANPIQEYLYCSNLSAMSPSNLPITNSSNLPTTPASQVPGAQGTGEGGMVRHTNFLLNNNMGSSFSIPTSAATSCVFWFGHSYPARAPYEAATGMNNTVRKDTTFKPDPTGGWLGPDQLAFPSAISQFQTFPWALVSQAPEVAGIGTKGRQATLVDSSALAAFSATPPSATGSGLLGSIDTDVYVNVSRLQAPNELGVPFAVTGFQPVPYFINIPNEGDGGAQAQIDDQLISLIRSTLSAVARVNKTVIERDEGSAAERLQYYVDVAAAVTNMPWGAIHFDRADPGSLAWSYTLQMGMDTRIQAAASYPSAGLRLLAQQTQLSTAFARQLAGGGNATGGTTPNALPVVTHGFRVLPQVQTSKFNIPVASYSGNILYPFGISFLLPVFVIMLVREKEERIRVMMEMNGLSSLSYYATHYIHFYLL
;
A
#
# COMPACT_ATOMS: atom_id res chain seq x y z
N MET A 1 10.90 16.72 -60.30
CA MET A 1 11.51 15.39 -60.43
C MET A 1 10.52 14.35 -59.94
N ASP A 2 9.86 13.55 -60.77
CA ASP A 2 9.58 13.60 -62.19
C ASP A 2 8.26 12.84 -62.38
N THR A 3 7.42 13.42 -63.21
CA THR A 3 6.53 12.76 -64.17
C THR A 3 6.78 11.27 -64.43
N GLN A 4 5.70 10.48 -64.41
CA GLN A 4 5.26 9.77 -65.62
C GLN A 4 3.82 9.24 -65.52
N GLN A 5 2.94 9.86 -66.32
CA GLN A 5 1.74 9.27 -66.92
C GLN A 5 2.14 8.32 -68.06
N LEU A 6 1.30 7.32 -68.39
CA LEU A 6 0.96 6.88 -69.76
C LEU A 6 -0.19 5.84 -69.64
N HIS A 7 -1.40 6.10 -70.14
CA HIS A 7 -1.93 5.71 -71.48
C HIS A 7 -2.13 4.18 -71.64
N ALA A 8 -3.19 3.61 -72.22
CA ALA A 8 -4.38 4.09 -72.94
C ALA A 8 -5.34 2.87 -73.16
N PRO A 9 -6.47 3.00 -73.90
CA PRO A 9 -7.65 2.14 -73.80
C PRO A 9 -7.73 1.02 -74.87
N GLY A 10 -8.67 0.09 -74.70
CA GLY A 10 -9.04 -0.90 -75.70
C GLY A 10 -10.56 -1.09 -75.76
N GLN A 11 -11.20 -0.39 -76.70
CA GLN A 11 -12.47 -0.79 -77.30
C GLN A 11 -12.17 -1.89 -78.31
N ASP A 12 -13.01 -2.93 -78.38
CA ASP A 12 -13.36 -3.55 -79.66
C ASP A 12 -14.76 -4.17 -79.64
N THR A 13 -15.60 -3.48 -80.39
CA THR A 13 -16.68 -3.85 -81.30
C THR A 13 -17.05 -5.33 -81.58
N THR A 14 -18.37 -5.54 -81.56
CA THR A 14 -19.22 -6.34 -82.47
C THR A 14 -19.09 -7.86 -82.56
N SER A 15 -20.18 -8.54 -82.16
CA SER A 15 -20.98 -9.31 -83.13
C SER A 15 -22.38 -9.64 -82.57
N SER A 16 -23.36 -9.18 -83.32
CA SER A 16 -24.80 -9.44 -83.28
C SER A 16 -25.18 -10.91 -83.51
N LEU A 17 -26.24 -11.39 -82.86
CA LEU A 17 -27.26 -12.37 -83.32
C LEU A 17 -28.36 -12.36 -82.23
N THR A 18 -29.40 -11.53 -82.29
CA THR A 18 -30.74 -11.81 -82.87
C THR A 18 -31.26 -13.24 -82.67
N GLU A 19 -32.12 -13.46 -81.66
CA GLU A 19 -33.24 -14.40 -81.78
C GLU A 19 -34.38 -14.14 -80.77
N SER A 20 -35.50 -13.67 -81.33
CA SER A 20 -36.91 -14.03 -81.07
C SER A 20 -37.45 -14.28 -79.65
N SER A 21 -38.34 -13.36 -79.23
CA SER A 21 -39.73 -13.60 -78.78
C SER A 21 -40.04 -14.83 -77.92
N ALA A 22 -40.46 -14.59 -76.66
CA ALA A 22 -41.72 -15.15 -76.14
C ALA A 22 -42.13 -14.57 -74.76
N SER A 23 -43.32 -13.96 -74.74
CA SER A 23 -44.38 -14.17 -73.75
C SER A 23 -44.10 -13.85 -72.27
N SER A 24 -44.60 -12.67 -71.89
CA SER A 24 -45.01 -12.27 -70.55
C SER A 24 -46.00 -13.26 -69.89
N GLN A 25 -45.67 -13.76 -68.70
CA GLN A 25 -46.63 -14.23 -67.72
C GLN A 25 -46.37 -13.57 -66.35
N PRO A 26 -47.41 -13.31 -65.55
CA PRO A 26 -47.29 -12.60 -64.28
C PRO A 26 -46.64 -13.51 -63.24
N ARG A 27 -45.45 -13.14 -62.76
CA ARG A 27 -44.79 -13.86 -61.65
C ARG A 27 -45.60 -13.69 -60.38
N ALA A 28 -46.20 -14.79 -59.94
CA ALA A 28 -46.74 -14.95 -58.60
C ALA A 28 -45.73 -14.50 -57.53
N LEU A 29 -46.22 -13.79 -56.50
CA LEU A 29 -45.42 -13.33 -55.37
C LEU A 29 -44.59 -14.48 -54.78
N PRO A 30 -43.25 -14.35 -54.71
CA PRO A 30 -42.40 -15.41 -54.20
C PRO A 30 -42.67 -15.61 -52.71
N ARG A 31 -43.16 -16.80 -52.35
CA ARG A 31 -43.32 -17.23 -50.94
C ARG A 31 -41.93 -17.30 -50.29
N LYS A 32 -41.56 -16.25 -49.55
CA LYS A 32 -40.26 -16.07 -48.85
C LYS A 32 -39.86 -17.23 -47.91
N THR A 33 -40.82 -18.05 -47.48
CA THR A 33 -40.59 -19.19 -46.58
C THR A 33 -39.81 -20.35 -47.21
N HIS A 34 -39.82 -20.51 -48.54
CA HIS A 34 -39.05 -21.58 -49.20
C HIS A 34 -37.53 -21.28 -49.25
N GLN A 35 -37.15 -20.00 -49.25
CA GLN A 35 -35.75 -19.56 -49.31
C GLN A 35 -35.00 -19.86 -48.00
N PHE A 36 -35.61 -19.58 -46.85
CA PHE A 36 -35.04 -19.92 -45.54
C PHE A 36 -34.88 -21.42 -45.33
N ARG A 37 -35.82 -22.22 -45.84
CA ARG A 37 -35.78 -23.68 -45.73
C ARG A 37 -34.68 -24.31 -46.59
N ALA A 38 -34.37 -23.70 -47.73
CA ALA A 38 -33.25 -24.10 -48.58
C ALA A 38 -31.90 -23.74 -47.93
N LEU A 39 -31.80 -22.54 -47.36
CA LEU A 39 -30.62 -22.10 -46.60
C LEU A 39 -30.35 -23.03 -45.41
N SER A 40 -31.36 -23.33 -44.59
CA SER A 40 -31.18 -24.20 -43.41
C SER A 40 -30.78 -25.64 -43.79
N ARG A 41 -31.35 -26.21 -44.86
CA ARG A 41 -30.94 -27.53 -45.37
C ARG A 41 -29.48 -27.55 -45.85
N LYS A 42 -29.01 -26.48 -46.48
CA LYS A 42 -27.60 -26.32 -46.87
C LYS A 42 -26.71 -26.28 -45.63
N THR A 43 -27.07 -25.48 -44.62
CA THR A 43 -26.30 -25.36 -43.37
C THR A 43 -26.21 -26.70 -42.64
N VAL A 44 -27.32 -27.45 -42.57
CA VAL A 44 -27.36 -28.78 -41.95
C VAL A 44 -26.50 -29.78 -42.73
N SER A 45 -26.55 -29.76 -44.07
CA SER A 45 -25.71 -30.64 -44.89
C SER A 45 -24.22 -30.32 -44.74
N TYR A 46 -23.87 -29.04 -44.60
CA TYR A 46 -22.50 -28.59 -44.38
C TYR A 46 -22.00 -29.01 -42.98
N GLN A 47 -22.81 -28.76 -41.96
CA GLN A 47 -22.53 -29.22 -40.59
C GLN A 47 -22.37 -30.74 -40.52
N LYS A 48 -23.18 -31.52 -41.24
CA LYS A 48 -23.05 -32.99 -41.27
C LYS A 48 -21.71 -33.45 -41.86
N ARG A 49 -21.19 -32.78 -42.88
CA ARG A 49 -19.88 -33.11 -43.49
C ARG A 49 -18.70 -32.72 -42.60
N GLN A 50 -18.83 -31.65 -41.82
CA GLN A 50 -17.79 -31.14 -40.94
C GLN A 50 -17.99 -31.52 -39.47
N TRP A 51 -18.97 -32.37 -39.17
CA TRP A 51 -19.39 -32.66 -37.80
C TRP A 51 -18.23 -33.19 -36.96
N PHE A 52 -17.36 -34.01 -37.54
CA PHE A 52 -16.18 -34.53 -36.87
C PHE A 52 -15.18 -33.42 -36.48
N VAL A 53 -14.85 -32.52 -37.40
CA VAL A 53 -13.94 -31.39 -37.14
C VAL A 53 -14.55 -30.40 -36.16
N ASN A 54 -15.85 -30.13 -36.29
CA ASN A 54 -16.58 -29.24 -35.39
C ASN A 54 -16.67 -29.83 -33.97
N ILE A 55 -16.93 -31.13 -33.81
CA ILE A 55 -16.91 -31.74 -32.48
C ILE A 55 -15.48 -31.78 -31.92
N CYS A 56 -14.52 -32.29 -32.68
CA CYS A 56 -13.19 -32.57 -32.15
C CYS A 56 -12.39 -31.28 -31.88
N CYS A 57 -12.38 -30.34 -32.82
CA CYS A 57 -11.54 -29.15 -32.73
C CYS A 57 -12.27 -27.95 -32.13
N LEU A 58 -13.56 -27.76 -32.41
CA LEU A 58 -14.31 -26.59 -31.90
C LEU A 58 -14.97 -26.82 -30.55
N ALA A 59 -15.47 -28.02 -30.27
CA ALA A 59 -16.11 -28.31 -28.98
C ALA A 59 -15.14 -28.95 -27.99
N LEU A 60 -14.48 -30.04 -28.37
CA LEU A 60 -13.69 -30.87 -27.45
C LEU A 60 -12.37 -30.21 -27.07
N CYS A 61 -11.69 -29.50 -27.98
CA CYS A 61 -10.43 -28.81 -27.67
C CYS A 61 -10.58 -27.70 -26.61
N PRO A 62 -11.46 -26.69 -26.78
CA PRO A 62 -11.63 -25.66 -25.74
C PRO A 62 -12.25 -26.24 -24.46
N PHE A 63 -13.13 -27.24 -24.55
CA PHE A 63 -13.64 -27.94 -23.37
C PHE A 63 -12.51 -28.63 -22.60
N ALA A 64 -11.60 -29.34 -23.29
CA ALA A 64 -10.45 -29.97 -22.68
C ALA A 64 -9.50 -28.94 -22.05
N MET A 65 -9.27 -27.79 -22.68
CA MET A 65 -8.46 -26.72 -22.10
C MET A 65 -9.08 -26.16 -20.81
N VAL A 66 -10.39 -25.92 -20.79
CA VAL A 66 -11.11 -25.46 -19.59
C VAL A 66 -11.08 -26.53 -18.49
N ALA A 67 -11.27 -27.80 -18.85
CA ALA A 67 -11.19 -28.92 -17.91
C ALA A 67 -9.79 -29.06 -17.30
N ILE A 68 -8.73 -29.01 -18.12
CA ILE A 68 -7.34 -29.05 -17.64
C ILE A 68 -7.04 -27.87 -16.73
N ALA A 69 -7.46 -26.65 -17.08
CA ALA A 69 -7.27 -25.47 -16.24
C ALA A 69 -8.03 -25.58 -14.91
N GLY A 70 -9.24 -26.15 -14.91
CA GLY A 70 -10.01 -26.43 -13.71
C GLY A 70 -9.32 -27.45 -12.80
N ILE A 71 -8.86 -28.58 -13.37
CA ILE A 71 -8.13 -29.63 -12.65
C ILE A 71 -6.82 -29.05 -12.08
N MET A 72 -6.05 -28.31 -12.87
CA MET A 72 -4.82 -27.65 -12.43
C MET A 72 -5.11 -26.69 -11.27
N GLY A 73 -6.20 -25.92 -11.34
CA GLY A 73 -6.62 -25.05 -10.25
C GLY A 73 -6.94 -25.79 -8.95
N ILE A 74 -7.58 -26.96 -9.03
CA ILE A 74 -7.85 -27.83 -7.87
C ILE A 74 -6.54 -28.39 -7.30
N VAL A 75 -5.65 -28.90 -8.16
CA VAL A 75 -4.35 -29.47 -7.75
C VAL A 75 -3.48 -28.41 -7.08
N VAL A 76 -3.35 -27.22 -7.68
CA VAL A 76 -2.59 -26.10 -7.10
C VAL A 76 -3.16 -25.71 -5.74
N ARG A 77 -4.49 -25.57 -5.62
CA ARG A 77 -5.13 -25.27 -4.33
C ARG A 77 -4.85 -26.34 -3.29
N SER A 78 -4.86 -27.62 -3.66
CA SER A 78 -4.57 -28.72 -2.75
C SER A 78 -3.11 -28.74 -2.29
N ILE A 79 -2.16 -28.52 -3.21
CA ILE A 79 -0.73 -28.46 -2.87
C ILE A 79 -0.47 -27.28 -1.93
N VAL A 80 -1.03 -26.11 -2.23
CA VAL A 80 -0.86 -24.91 -1.38
C VAL A 80 -1.47 -25.12 0.01
N ALA A 81 -2.67 -25.70 0.09
CA ALA A 81 -3.33 -25.98 1.37
C ALA A 81 -2.55 -26.99 2.23
N ASN A 82 -1.87 -27.95 1.60
CA ASN A 82 -1.03 -28.93 2.31
C ASN A 82 0.32 -28.32 2.73
N ALA A 83 0.89 -27.42 1.93
CA ALA A 83 2.18 -26.80 2.22
C ALA A 83 2.08 -25.74 3.33
N ASN A 84 0.97 -25.00 3.40
CA ASN A 84 0.72 -23.97 4.39
C ASN A 84 -0.66 -24.18 5.02
N PRO A 85 -0.75 -24.83 6.21
CA PRO A 85 -2.03 -25.02 6.88
C PRO A 85 -2.70 -23.66 7.11
N ILE A 86 -4.01 -23.60 6.84
CA ILE A 86 -4.78 -22.39 7.04
C ILE A 86 -4.79 -22.06 8.54
N GLN A 87 -4.46 -20.82 8.85
CA GLN A 87 -4.43 -20.28 10.20
C GLN A 87 -5.33 -19.05 10.24
N GLU A 88 -6.13 -18.95 11.29
CA GLU A 88 -6.92 -17.74 11.57
C GLU A 88 -6.25 -16.97 12.70
N TYR A 89 -6.13 -15.66 12.51
CA TYR A 89 -5.53 -14.74 13.44
C TYR A 89 -6.56 -13.69 13.88
N LEU A 90 -6.69 -13.47 15.18
CA LEU A 90 -7.36 -12.28 15.73
C LEU A 90 -6.29 -11.25 16.08
N TYR A 91 -6.10 -10.29 15.18
CA TYR A 91 -5.24 -9.14 15.41
C TYR A 91 -5.86 -8.20 16.43
N CYS A 92 -5.00 -7.54 17.19
CA CYS A 92 -5.39 -6.62 18.25
C CYS A 92 -6.38 -7.22 19.25
N SER A 93 -6.12 -8.48 19.65
CA SER A 93 -6.89 -9.25 20.62
C SER A 93 -6.87 -8.66 22.05
N ASN A 94 -7.88 -8.99 22.87
CA ASN A 94 -7.85 -8.70 24.30
C ASN A 94 -7.01 -9.70 25.13
N LEU A 95 -6.66 -10.86 24.56
CA LEU A 95 -5.77 -11.83 25.18
C LEU A 95 -4.30 -11.39 25.06
N SER A 96 -3.52 -11.66 26.11
CA SER A 96 -2.10 -11.30 26.16
C SER A 96 -1.24 -12.28 25.36
N ALA A 97 -0.76 -11.80 24.23
CA ALA A 97 0.28 -12.33 23.36
C ALA A 97 1.51 -11.38 23.40
N MET A 98 1.85 -10.91 24.61
CA MET A 98 2.97 -10.03 24.89
C MET A 98 4.07 -10.78 25.65
N SER A 99 5.33 -10.43 25.41
CA SER A 99 6.48 -10.91 26.18
C SER A 99 6.47 -10.36 27.62
N PRO A 100 7.31 -10.88 28.52
CA PRO A 100 7.49 -10.30 29.86
C PRO A 100 7.90 -8.82 29.86
N SER A 101 8.59 -8.37 28.80
CA SER A 101 8.95 -6.98 28.57
C SER A 101 7.82 -6.13 27.96
N ASN A 102 6.60 -6.67 27.86
CA ASN A 102 5.47 -6.00 27.22
C ASN A 102 5.74 -5.63 25.74
N LEU A 103 6.39 -6.53 25.00
CA LEU A 103 6.55 -6.44 23.54
C LEU A 103 5.73 -7.54 22.85
N PRO A 104 5.10 -7.28 21.70
CA PRO A 104 4.30 -8.30 21.02
C PRO A 104 5.12 -9.54 20.64
N ILE A 105 4.61 -10.73 20.96
CA ILE A 105 5.22 -12.00 20.54
C ILE A 105 4.88 -12.22 19.07
N THR A 106 5.89 -12.28 18.21
CA THR A 106 5.72 -12.54 16.76
C THR A 106 5.85 -14.01 16.39
N ASN A 107 6.34 -14.86 17.29
CA ASN A 107 6.46 -16.29 17.05
C ASN A 107 5.10 -16.98 17.17
N SER A 108 4.64 -17.59 16.07
CA SER A 108 3.33 -18.23 15.97
C SER A 108 3.11 -19.37 16.96
N SER A 109 4.16 -20.07 17.41
CA SER A 109 4.05 -21.25 18.29
C SER A 109 3.56 -20.92 19.70
N ASN A 110 3.79 -19.70 20.17
CA ASN A 110 3.56 -19.29 21.56
C ASN A 110 2.34 -18.36 21.70
N LEU A 111 1.52 -18.27 20.65
CA LEU A 111 0.34 -17.41 20.66
C LEU A 111 -0.83 -18.08 21.40
N PRO A 112 -1.57 -17.34 22.24
CA PRO A 112 -2.80 -17.85 22.83
C PRO A 112 -3.82 -18.18 21.75
N THR A 113 -4.63 -19.22 21.98
CA THR A 113 -5.65 -19.69 21.05
C THR A 113 -7.02 -19.74 21.71
N THR A 114 -8.06 -19.47 20.94
CA THR A 114 -9.45 -19.75 21.33
C THR A 114 -10.20 -20.48 20.22
N PRO A 115 -11.24 -21.25 20.53
CA PRO A 115 -12.10 -21.83 19.50
C PRO A 115 -12.78 -20.75 18.65
N ALA A 116 -12.84 -20.95 17.33
CA ALA A 116 -13.44 -20.00 16.41
C ALA A 116 -14.92 -19.69 16.71
N SER A 117 -15.64 -20.62 17.35
CA SER A 117 -17.02 -20.39 17.82
C SER A 117 -17.15 -19.27 18.85
N GLN A 118 -16.06 -18.89 19.53
CA GLN A 118 -16.03 -17.83 20.53
C GLN A 118 -15.59 -16.48 19.96
N VAL A 119 -15.11 -16.44 18.71
CA VAL A 119 -14.58 -15.23 18.08
C VAL A 119 -15.55 -14.75 16.99
N PRO A 120 -16.23 -13.60 17.17
CA PRO A 120 -17.11 -13.06 16.15
C PRO A 120 -16.38 -12.83 14.82
N GLY A 121 -16.94 -13.35 13.73
CA GLY A 121 -16.36 -13.22 12.38
C GLY A 121 -15.28 -14.24 12.02
N ALA A 122 -14.89 -15.12 12.95
CA ALA A 122 -14.03 -16.26 12.62
C ALA A 122 -14.79 -17.31 11.79
N GLN A 123 -14.10 -17.95 10.84
CA GLN A 123 -14.71 -18.95 9.96
C GLN A 123 -14.45 -20.38 10.45
N GLY A 124 -13.56 -20.57 11.44
CA GLY A 124 -13.18 -21.90 11.92
C GLY A 124 -12.38 -22.70 10.90
N THR A 125 -11.77 -22.02 9.93
CA THR A 125 -10.90 -22.63 8.91
C THR A 125 -9.46 -22.85 9.40
N GLY A 126 -9.14 -22.33 10.59
CA GLY A 126 -7.85 -22.55 11.24
C GLY A 126 -7.62 -24.00 11.64
N GLU A 127 -6.36 -24.37 11.82
CA GLU A 127 -5.94 -25.66 12.38
C GLU A 127 -6.71 -25.98 13.69
N GLY A 128 -7.42 -27.10 13.71
CA GLY A 128 -8.25 -27.50 14.86
C GLY A 128 -9.45 -26.60 15.14
N GLY A 129 -9.85 -25.73 14.20
CA GLY A 129 -10.91 -24.75 14.42
C GLY A 129 -10.52 -23.67 15.43
N MET A 130 -9.23 -23.46 15.64
CA MET A 130 -8.69 -22.49 16.59
C MET A 130 -8.29 -21.17 15.90
N VAL A 131 -8.47 -20.06 16.61
CA VAL A 131 -8.04 -18.72 16.24
C VAL A 131 -6.86 -18.34 17.13
N ARG A 132 -5.74 -17.93 16.53
CA ARG A 132 -4.54 -17.45 17.23
C ARG A 132 -4.67 -15.96 17.51
N HIS A 133 -4.37 -15.54 18.74
CA HIS A 133 -4.51 -14.16 19.16
C HIS A 133 -3.17 -13.43 19.11
N THR A 134 -3.18 -12.19 18.61
CA THR A 134 -1.97 -11.35 18.57
C THR A 134 -2.27 -9.95 19.10
N ASN A 135 -1.24 -9.26 19.60
CA ASN A 135 -1.31 -7.87 20.07
C ASN A 135 -0.57 -6.88 19.16
N PHE A 136 -0.42 -7.25 17.88
CA PHE A 136 0.08 -6.38 16.83
C PHE A 136 -0.89 -6.45 15.63
N LEU A 137 -0.71 -5.56 14.68
CA LEU A 137 -1.42 -5.54 13.40
C LEU A 137 -0.42 -5.71 12.26
N LEU A 138 -0.79 -6.47 11.22
CA LEU A 138 -0.02 -6.51 9.98
C LEU A 138 -0.47 -5.39 9.04
N ASN A 139 0.50 -4.70 8.43
CA ASN A 139 0.19 -3.72 7.40
C ASN A 139 -0.13 -4.45 6.08
N ASN A 140 -1.34 -4.26 5.54
CA ASN A 140 -1.90 -4.99 4.40
C ASN A 140 -1.11 -4.83 3.07
N ASN A 141 -0.07 -3.99 3.03
CA ASN A 141 0.76 -3.77 1.83
C ASN A 141 1.85 -4.83 1.62
N MET A 142 2.00 -5.81 2.52
CA MET A 142 2.89 -6.95 2.28
C MET A 142 2.14 -8.07 1.59
N GLY A 143 2.38 -8.23 0.29
CA GLY A 143 1.87 -9.35 -0.48
C GLY A 143 2.32 -10.69 0.10
N SER A 144 1.34 -11.52 0.48
CA SER A 144 1.27 -13.00 0.51
C SER A 144 2.43 -13.88 1.00
N SER A 145 3.60 -13.37 1.40
CA SER A 145 4.69 -14.17 1.95
C SER A 145 4.59 -14.16 3.48
N PHE A 146 4.06 -15.25 4.03
CA PHE A 146 3.64 -15.41 5.43
C PHE A 146 4.81 -15.71 6.39
N SER A 147 5.96 -15.04 6.24
CA SER A 147 6.88 -14.84 7.35
C SER A 147 6.57 -13.45 7.90
N ILE A 148 6.38 -13.32 9.22
CA ILE A 148 6.21 -12.02 9.86
C ILE A 148 7.62 -11.51 10.15
N PRO A 149 8.25 -10.69 9.29
CA PRO A 149 9.41 -9.95 9.76
C PRO A 149 8.92 -9.07 10.91
N THR A 150 9.69 -9.03 11.98
CA THR A 150 9.42 -8.21 13.17
C THR A 150 9.16 -6.74 12.84
N SER A 151 9.63 -6.25 11.69
CA SER A 151 9.39 -4.91 11.16
C SER A 151 8.00 -4.68 10.53
N ALA A 152 7.23 -5.73 10.22
CA ALA A 152 5.87 -5.62 9.67
C ALA A 152 4.77 -5.54 10.74
N ALA A 153 5.10 -5.91 11.97
CA ALA A 153 4.19 -5.88 13.11
C ALA A 153 4.05 -4.43 13.62
N THR A 154 2.94 -3.80 13.27
CA THR A 154 2.55 -2.48 13.78
C THR A 154 1.86 -2.62 15.14
N SER A 155 1.98 -1.61 16.01
CA SER A 155 1.30 -1.64 17.31
C SER A 155 -0.22 -1.56 17.12
N CYS A 156 -0.99 -2.17 18.01
CA CYS A 156 -2.44 -1.99 18.06
C CYS A 156 -2.88 -0.73 18.81
N VAL A 157 -1.98 -0.19 19.64
CA VAL A 157 -2.21 1.00 20.45
C VAL A 157 -1.09 1.98 20.20
N PHE A 158 -1.44 3.25 20.11
CA PHE A 158 -0.50 4.34 19.98
C PHE A 158 -0.88 5.45 20.93
N TRP A 159 0.15 6.08 21.50
CA TRP A 159 0.03 7.19 22.43
C TRP A 159 0.98 8.31 22.00
N PHE A 160 0.45 9.52 21.90
CA PHE A 160 1.22 10.72 21.53
C PHE A 160 1.60 11.58 22.73
N GLY A 161 1.81 10.89 23.85
CA GLY A 161 2.23 11.46 25.12
C GLY A 161 2.42 10.33 26.12
N HIS A 162 3.19 10.60 27.16
CA HIS A 162 3.64 9.55 28.10
C HIS A 162 2.65 9.33 29.25
N SER A 163 1.71 10.24 29.47
CA SER A 163 0.70 10.13 30.52
C SER A 163 -0.56 9.44 29.98
N TYR A 164 -0.57 8.10 29.97
CA TYR A 164 -1.70 7.27 29.55
C TYR A 164 -2.05 6.21 30.61
N PRO A 165 -3.30 5.73 30.67
CA PRO A 165 -3.72 4.75 31.67
C PRO A 165 -3.10 3.37 31.39
N ALA A 166 -2.60 2.70 32.44
CA ALA A 166 -2.14 1.32 32.36
C ALA A 166 -3.34 0.37 32.22
N ARG A 167 -3.36 -0.43 31.15
CA ARG A 167 -4.44 -1.37 30.79
C ARG A 167 -3.84 -2.57 30.05
N ALA A 168 -4.11 -3.77 30.53
CA ALA A 168 -3.74 -4.97 29.80
C ALA A 168 -4.57 -5.13 28.50
N PRO A 169 -4.04 -5.80 27.46
CA PRO A 169 -2.70 -6.36 27.36
C PRO A 169 -1.64 -5.38 26.82
N TYR A 170 -2.02 -4.19 26.33
CA TYR A 170 -1.13 -3.32 25.57
C TYR A 170 -0.33 -2.34 26.42
N GLU A 171 -0.97 -1.75 27.42
CA GLU A 171 -0.45 -0.67 28.24
C GLU A 171 -0.02 -1.20 29.62
N ALA A 172 1.05 -2.00 29.67
CA ALA A 172 1.58 -2.48 30.95
C ALA A 172 2.05 -1.32 31.84
N ALA A 173 1.99 -1.52 33.16
CA ALA A 173 2.59 -0.59 34.11
C ALA A 173 4.11 -0.61 33.92
N THR A 174 4.68 0.54 33.56
CA THR A 174 6.11 0.63 33.20
C THR A 174 7.03 0.56 34.42
N GLY A 175 6.51 0.90 35.61
CA GLY A 175 7.30 1.07 36.84
C GLY A 175 8.21 2.31 36.82
N MET A 176 8.14 3.14 35.77
CA MET A 176 9.03 4.28 35.55
C MET A 176 8.28 5.61 35.74
N ASN A 177 9.01 6.63 36.22
CA ASN A 177 8.48 7.99 36.30
C ASN A 177 8.25 8.57 34.89
N ASN A 178 7.13 9.26 34.68
CA ASN A 178 6.78 9.93 33.43
C ASN A 178 7.84 10.93 32.94
N THR A 179 8.66 11.48 33.84
CA THR A 179 9.75 12.41 33.45
C THR A 179 10.84 11.73 32.62
N VAL A 180 11.07 10.43 32.82
CA VAL A 180 12.10 9.63 32.13
C VAL A 180 11.56 8.97 30.86
N ARG A 181 10.23 8.91 30.72
CA ARG A 181 9.53 8.35 29.57
C ARG A 181 9.47 9.42 28.49
N LYS A 182 10.46 9.43 27.60
CA LYS A 182 10.73 10.48 26.60
C LYS A 182 11.15 9.89 25.26
N ASP A 183 10.48 8.83 24.80
CA ASP A 183 10.79 8.19 23.53
C ASP A 183 10.00 8.78 22.35
N THR A 184 10.35 8.33 21.15
CA THR A 184 9.77 8.80 19.88
C THR A 184 9.07 7.67 19.11
N THR A 185 8.66 6.61 19.79
CA THR A 185 8.02 5.45 19.17
C THR A 185 6.52 5.63 18.96
N PHE A 186 5.90 6.50 19.77
CA PHE A 186 4.44 6.67 19.88
C PHE A 186 3.69 5.38 20.22
N LYS A 187 4.37 4.47 20.91
CA LYS A 187 3.81 3.18 21.36
C LYS A 187 3.74 3.15 22.87
N PRO A 188 2.87 2.32 23.46
CA PRO A 188 2.97 1.99 24.86
C PRO A 188 4.39 1.51 25.19
N ASP A 189 4.94 2.04 26.26
CA ASP A 189 6.21 1.63 26.81
C ASP A 189 6.25 0.13 27.16
N PRO A 190 7.40 -0.52 26.94
CA PRO A 190 7.68 -1.81 27.51
C PRO A 190 7.80 -1.70 29.04
N THR A 191 7.81 -2.86 29.72
CA THR A 191 8.18 -2.92 31.15
C THR A 191 9.58 -2.32 31.32
N GLY A 192 9.75 -1.32 32.19
CA GLY A 192 11.02 -0.58 32.35
C GLY A 192 11.23 0.60 31.39
N GLY A 193 10.32 0.84 30.43
CA GLY A 193 10.35 1.97 29.50
C GLY A 193 11.31 1.78 28.31
N TRP A 194 11.08 2.54 27.24
CA TRP A 194 11.91 2.47 26.02
C TRP A 194 13.39 2.87 26.22
N LEU A 195 13.66 3.73 27.20
CA LEU A 195 15.01 4.18 27.57
C LEU A 195 15.58 3.42 28.78
N GLY A 196 14.94 2.31 29.16
CA GLY A 196 15.42 1.43 30.22
C GLY A 196 16.69 0.66 29.83
N PRO A 197 17.47 0.17 30.81
CA PRO A 197 18.75 -0.50 30.55
C PRO A 197 18.61 -1.71 29.62
N ASP A 198 17.53 -2.49 29.75
CA ASP A 198 17.29 -3.67 28.91
C ASP A 198 17.10 -3.31 27.43
N GLN A 199 16.36 -2.23 27.15
CA GLN A 199 16.11 -1.75 25.78
C GLN A 199 17.34 -1.07 25.19
N LEU A 200 18.13 -0.38 26.00
CA LEU A 200 19.38 0.24 25.55
C LEU A 200 20.51 -0.78 25.33
N ALA A 201 20.52 -1.89 26.09
CA ALA A 201 21.45 -3.01 25.87
C ALA A 201 21.13 -3.77 24.57
N PHE A 202 19.85 -3.86 24.20
CA PHE A 202 19.39 -4.51 22.97
C PHE A 202 18.50 -3.56 22.14
N PRO A 203 19.08 -2.56 21.45
CA PRO A 203 18.32 -1.47 20.83
C PRO A 203 17.59 -1.86 19.53
N SER A 204 17.32 -3.15 19.31
CA SER A 204 16.65 -3.66 18.11
C SER A 204 15.19 -3.22 18.01
N ALA A 205 14.46 -3.24 19.13
CA ALA A 205 13.06 -2.82 19.16
C ALA A 205 12.92 -1.30 19.02
N ILE A 206 13.71 -0.54 19.79
CA ILE A 206 13.67 0.93 19.72
C ILE A 206 14.09 1.44 18.35
N SER A 207 15.14 0.89 17.73
CA SER A 207 15.57 1.30 16.38
C SER A 207 14.51 1.06 15.30
N GLN A 208 13.69 0.02 15.43
CA GLN A 208 12.60 -0.28 14.49
C GLN A 208 11.40 0.66 14.62
N PHE A 209 11.11 1.12 15.84
CA PHE A 209 9.88 1.86 16.13
C PHE A 209 10.06 3.35 16.33
N GLN A 210 11.26 3.80 16.70
CA GLN A 210 11.53 5.21 16.90
C GLN A 210 11.38 6.00 15.60
N THR A 211 11.02 7.27 15.75
CA THR A 211 10.84 8.20 14.64
C THR A 211 11.62 9.47 14.93
N PHE A 212 11.98 10.21 13.89
CA PHE A 212 12.80 11.42 14.05
C PHE A 212 12.00 12.68 13.71
N PRO A 213 11.15 13.19 14.63
CA PRO A 213 10.29 14.33 14.34
C PRO A 213 11.09 15.63 14.23
N TRP A 214 10.93 16.30 13.09
CA TRP A 214 11.26 17.71 12.92
C TRP A 214 10.50 18.26 11.71
N ALA A 215 10.25 19.56 11.68
CA ALA A 215 9.48 20.18 10.62
C ALA A 215 10.02 21.56 10.20
N LEU A 216 9.72 21.95 8.97
CA LEU A 216 9.87 23.33 8.52
C LEU A 216 8.71 24.16 9.06
N VAL A 217 8.96 25.37 9.49
CA VAL A 217 7.91 26.28 9.95
C VAL A 217 8.03 27.59 9.22
N SER A 218 6.90 28.08 8.72
CA SER A 218 6.77 29.45 8.22
C SER A 218 5.55 30.10 8.86
N GLN A 219 5.46 31.41 8.71
CA GLN A 219 4.36 32.21 9.25
C GLN A 219 3.95 33.25 8.21
N ALA A 220 2.76 33.85 8.30
CA ALA A 220 2.45 35.03 7.51
C ALA A 220 3.25 36.26 8.04
N PRO A 221 3.50 37.31 7.23
CA PRO A 221 4.30 38.47 7.66
C PRO A 221 3.78 39.19 8.89
N GLU A 222 2.45 39.16 9.11
CA GLU A 222 1.78 39.82 10.23
C GLU A 222 1.78 38.96 11.52
N VAL A 223 2.22 37.71 11.43
CA VAL A 223 2.20 36.77 12.55
C VAL A 223 3.50 36.90 13.35
N ALA A 224 3.35 37.21 14.63
CA ALA A 224 4.43 37.20 15.62
C ALA A 224 4.11 36.19 16.73
N GLY A 225 5.14 35.75 17.48
CA GLY A 225 4.92 35.01 18.72
C GLY A 225 4.74 33.48 18.60
N ILE A 226 4.93 32.87 17.42
CA ILE A 226 5.04 31.40 17.32
C ILE A 226 6.24 30.86 18.10
N GLY A 227 7.27 31.70 18.28
CA GLY A 227 8.50 31.35 19.00
C GLY A 227 9.43 30.44 18.22
N THR A 228 10.33 29.77 18.93
CA THR A 228 11.42 28.98 18.34
C THR A 228 11.67 27.73 19.16
N LYS A 229 12.07 26.64 18.51
CA LYS A 229 12.63 25.45 19.17
C LYS A 229 13.61 24.80 18.20
N GLY A 230 14.86 25.28 18.25
CA GLY A 230 15.92 24.86 17.35
C GLY A 230 16.48 23.48 17.71
N ARG A 231 17.28 22.92 16.80
CA ARG A 231 17.96 21.64 17.03
C ARG A 231 18.95 21.77 18.18
N GLN A 232 18.81 20.91 19.19
CA GLN A 232 19.71 20.87 20.34
C GLN A 232 20.91 19.94 20.09
N ALA A 233 21.97 20.12 20.87
CA ALA A 233 23.12 19.22 20.86
C ALA A 233 22.72 17.80 21.27
N THR A 234 23.36 16.81 20.64
CA THR A 234 23.20 15.40 21.00
C THR A 234 23.78 15.16 22.40
N LEU A 235 23.02 14.49 23.26
CA LEU A 235 23.46 14.08 24.59
C LEU A 235 24.25 12.78 24.47
N VAL A 236 25.44 12.71 25.06
CA VAL A 236 26.41 11.64 24.80
C VAL A 236 26.30 10.47 25.80
N ASP A 237 25.71 10.69 26.96
CA ASP A 237 25.63 9.69 28.03
C ASP A 237 24.27 9.67 28.74
N SER A 238 24.05 8.62 29.54
CA SER A 238 22.81 8.42 30.30
C SER A 238 22.64 9.42 31.45
N SER A 239 23.72 9.98 32.00
CA SER A 239 23.65 11.05 32.99
C SER A 239 23.12 12.36 32.41
N ALA A 240 23.53 12.71 31.20
CA ALA A 240 23.04 13.84 30.45
C ALA A 240 21.57 13.64 30.07
N LEU A 241 21.16 12.41 29.75
CA LEU A 241 19.76 12.06 29.56
C LEU A 241 18.92 12.25 30.84
N ALA A 242 19.43 11.82 32.00
CA ALA A 242 18.75 12.01 33.27
C ALA A 242 18.60 13.50 33.65
N ALA A 243 19.65 14.29 33.44
CA ALA A 243 19.61 15.74 33.64
C ALA A 243 18.65 16.42 32.66
N PHE A 244 18.65 15.98 31.39
CA PHE A 244 17.74 16.48 30.37
C PHE A 244 16.27 16.17 30.70
N SER A 245 15.98 14.97 31.21
CA SER A 245 14.64 14.55 31.62
C SER A 245 14.06 15.40 32.76
N ALA A 246 14.92 16.05 33.55
CA ALA A 246 14.51 17.00 34.59
C ALA A 246 14.29 18.44 34.07
N THR A 247 14.67 18.72 32.82
CA THR A 247 14.60 20.06 32.24
C THR A 247 13.19 20.36 31.71
N PRO A 248 12.56 21.49 32.10
CA PRO A 248 11.22 21.83 31.59
C PRO A 248 11.24 22.11 30.08
N PRO A 249 10.12 21.85 29.37
CA PRO A 249 10.01 22.09 27.93
C PRO A 249 10.39 23.52 27.52
N SER A 250 9.97 24.52 28.29
CA SER A 250 10.22 25.94 28.05
C SER A 250 11.68 26.36 28.13
N ALA A 251 12.58 25.54 28.69
CA ALA A 251 14.01 25.86 28.72
C ALA A 251 14.70 25.63 27.35
N THR A 252 14.00 24.98 26.41
CA THR A 252 14.58 24.57 25.11
C THR A 252 14.18 25.45 23.93
N GLY A 253 13.32 26.45 24.17
CA GLY A 253 12.76 27.29 23.13
C GLY A 253 11.93 28.44 23.68
N SER A 254 11.26 29.17 22.79
CA SER A 254 10.38 30.29 23.12
C SER A 254 9.00 30.12 22.46
N GLY A 255 7.99 30.84 22.96
CA GLY A 255 6.65 30.91 22.37
C GLY A 255 5.91 29.58 22.29
N LEU A 256 5.04 29.44 21.29
CA LEU A 256 4.24 28.23 21.05
C LEU A 256 5.11 27.01 20.75
N LEU A 257 6.10 27.14 19.87
CA LEU A 257 6.96 26.01 19.49
C LEU A 257 7.84 25.54 20.66
N GLY A 258 8.30 26.47 21.50
CA GLY A 258 9.06 26.16 22.71
C GLY A 258 8.24 25.47 23.81
N SER A 259 6.91 25.56 23.77
CA SER A 259 6.05 24.88 24.74
C SER A 259 5.73 23.43 24.35
N ILE A 260 6.12 22.96 23.16
CA ILE A 260 6.00 21.55 22.76
C ILE A 260 6.96 20.70 23.59
N ASP A 261 6.52 19.53 24.06
CA ASP A 261 7.38 18.59 24.78
C ASP A 261 8.59 18.16 23.95
N THR A 262 9.71 17.93 24.64
CA THR A 262 10.89 17.34 24.01
C THR A 262 10.98 15.88 24.43
N ASP A 263 11.00 15.01 23.43
CA ASP A 263 11.33 13.60 23.47
C ASP A 263 12.76 13.40 22.96
N VAL A 264 13.21 12.16 22.96
CA VAL A 264 14.57 11.78 22.66
C VAL A 264 14.59 10.66 21.64
N TYR A 265 15.33 10.88 20.57
CA TYR A 265 15.69 9.87 19.60
C TYR A 265 17.01 9.21 19.99
N VAL A 266 17.09 7.88 19.91
CA VAL A 266 18.29 7.13 20.28
C VAL A 266 19.15 6.87 19.05
N ASN A 267 20.34 7.47 19.02
CA ASN A 267 21.33 7.22 17.99
C ASN A 267 22.02 5.88 18.26
N VAL A 268 21.84 4.92 17.36
CA VAL A 268 22.49 3.61 17.42
C VAL A 268 23.55 3.55 16.33
N SER A 269 24.73 3.00 16.64
CA SER A 269 25.75 2.74 15.64
C SER A 269 26.31 1.32 15.78
N ARG A 270 26.98 0.86 14.72
CA ARG A 270 27.75 -0.38 14.75
C ARG A 270 29.03 -0.17 15.52
N LEU A 271 29.34 -1.09 16.41
CA LEU A 271 30.67 -1.19 16.99
C LEU A 271 31.60 -1.95 16.05
N GLN A 272 32.88 -1.56 16.01
CA GLN A 272 33.92 -2.30 15.28
C GLN A 272 34.20 -3.67 15.90
N ALA A 273 34.05 -3.79 17.22
CA ALA A 273 34.09 -5.03 17.98
C ALA A 273 32.76 -5.21 18.73
N PRO A 274 32.24 -6.44 18.90
CA PRO A 274 31.06 -6.68 19.72
C PRO A 274 31.21 -6.11 21.13
N ASN A 275 30.11 -5.63 21.72
CA ASN A 275 30.11 -5.22 23.12
C ASN A 275 30.31 -6.44 24.05
N GLU A 276 30.36 -6.20 25.36
CA GLU A 276 30.51 -7.25 26.38
C GLU A 276 29.41 -8.33 26.33
N LEU A 277 28.25 -8.01 25.72
CA LEU A 277 27.13 -8.92 25.52
C LEU A 277 27.15 -9.63 24.15
N GLY A 278 28.23 -9.47 23.37
CA GLY A 278 28.37 -10.04 22.03
C GLY A 278 27.52 -9.36 20.96
N VAL A 279 26.90 -8.22 21.25
CA VAL A 279 26.06 -7.45 20.32
C VAL A 279 26.92 -6.42 19.58
N PRO A 280 26.92 -6.38 18.24
CA PRO A 280 27.77 -5.47 17.47
C PRO A 280 27.21 -4.04 17.36
N PHE A 281 26.38 -3.61 18.31
CA PHE A 281 25.71 -2.31 18.31
C PHE A 281 25.78 -1.64 19.68
N ALA A 282 25.87 -0.31 19.67
CA ALA A 282 25.78 0.49 20.88
C ALA A 282 24.98 1.77 20.62
N VAL A 283 24.42 2.29 21.71
CA VAL A 283 23.88 3.64 21.76
C VAL A 283 25.06 4.62 21.74
N THR A 284 25.07 5.52 20.77
CA THR A 284 26.10 6.57 20.61
C THR A 284 25.67 7.92 21.14
N GLY A 285 24.37 8.12 21.36
CA GLY A 285 23.84 9.32 21.94
C GLY A 285 22.35 9.44 21.81
N PHE A 286 21.85 10.57 22.27
CA PHE A 286 20.44 10.87 22.42
C PHE A 286 20.20 12.24 21.78
N GLN A 287 19.37 12.29 20.74
CA GLN A 287 19.06 13.54 20.04
C GLN A 287 17.69 14.07 20.53
N PRO A 288 17.64 15.24 21.17
CA PRO A 288 16.38 15.87 21.53
C PRO A 288 15.57 16.25 20.28
N VAL A 289 14.28 15.93 20.30
CA VAL A 289 13.29 16.14 19.23
C VAL A 289 11.88 16.36 19.84
N PRO A 290 10.90 16.99 19.17
CA PRO A 290 11.00 17.65 17.89
C PRO A 290 11.80 18.95 17.97
N TYR A 291 12.33 19.35 16.82
CA TYR A 291 12.83 20.69 16.58
C TYR A 291 12.24 21.24 15.27
N PHE A 292 12.34 22.55 15.10
CA PHE A 292 11.74 23.26 13.99
C PHE A 292 12.77 24.18 13.32
N ILE A 293 12.73 24.22 12.00
CA ILE A 293 13.55 25.13 11.20
C ILE A 293 12.61 26.22 10.65
N ASN A 294 12.80 27.44 11.12
CA ASN A 294 12.01 28.58 10.65
C ASN A 294 12.52 29.02 9.26
N ILE A 295 11.61 29.06 8.30
CA ILE A 295 11.84 29.61 6.96
C ILE A 295 11.44 31.09 7.01
N PRO A 296 12.38 32.02 6.74
CA PRO A 296 12.09 33.45 6.76
C PRO A 296 11.12 33.83 5.64
N ASN A 297 10.27 34.83 5.86
CA ASN A 297 9.34 35.33 4.84
C ASN A 297 10.02 36.37 3.92
N GLU A 298 11.21 36.07 3.42
CA GLU A 298 12.01 37.05 2.67
C GLU A 298 12.13 36.62 1.20
N GLY A 299 11.44 37.29 0.28
CA GLY A 299 11.64 37.12 -1.17
C GLY A 299 10.35 37.15 -2.01
N ASP A 300 10.53 37.30 -3.33
CA ASP A 300 9.47 37.52 -4.32
C ASP A 300 8.47 36.34 -4.49
N GLY A 301 8.80 35.14 -3.98
CA GLY A 301 7.95 33.94 -4.06
C GLY A 301 7.11 33.65 -2.81
N GLY A 302 7.27 34.43 -1.74
CA GLY A 302 6.65 34.16 -0.45
C GLY A 302 7.17 32.90 0.26
N ALA A 303 6.71 32.68 1.48
CA ALA A 303 7.18 31.60 2.35
C ALA A 303 6.88 30.19 1.82
N GLN A 304 5.77 30.05 1.07
CA GLN A 304 5.32 28.78 0.53
C GLN A 304 6.26 28.26 -0.57
N ALA A 305 6.67 29.11 -1.51
CA ALA A 305 7.62 28.72 -2.55
C ALA A 305 8.97 28.27 -1.96
N GLN A 306 9.43 28.94 -0.91
CA GLN A 306 10.67 28.57 -0.22
C GLN A 306 10.55 27.23 0.52
N ILE A 307 9.40 26.95 1.14
CA ILE A 307 9.12 25.64 1.72
C ILE A 307 9.18 24.57 0.64
N ASP A 308 8.54 24.80 -0.52
CA ASP A 308 8.53 23.83 -1.61
C ASP A 308 9.95 23.56 -2.12
N ASP A 309 10.77 24.60 -2.33
CA ASP A 309 12.16 24.46 -2.77
C ASP A 309 13.03 23.71 -1.74
N GLN A 310 12.87 24.03 -0.44
CA GLN A 310 13.53 23.33 0.66
C GLN A 310 13.12 21.85 0.70
N LEU A 311 11.83 21.56 0.63
CA LEU A 311 11.31 20.20 0.65
C LEU A 311 11.80 19.40 -0.57
N ILE A 312 11.79 19.99 -1.77
CA ILE A 312 12.32 19.35 -2.98
C ILE A 312 13.80 19.00 -2.81
N SER A 313 14.59 19.93 -2.28
CA SER A 313 16.01 19.72 -2.01
C SER A 313 16.25 18.59 -1.00
N LEU A 314 15.52 18.60 0.12
CA LEU A 314 15.60 17.58 1.17
C LEU A 314 15.16 16.21 0.67
N ILE A 315 14.06 16.12 -0.08
CA ILE A 315 13.59 14.88 -0.72
C ILE A 315 14.68 14.30 -1.62
N ARG A 316 15.27 15.12 -2.51
CA ARG A 316 16.34 14.67 -3.41
C ARG A 316 17.58 14.19 -2.64
N SER A 317 17.97 14.93 -1.61
CA SER A 317 19.11 14.57 -0.74
C SER A 317 18.87 13.25 0.00
N THR A 318 17.70 13.09 0.62
CA THR A 318 17.32 11.85 1.32
C THR A 318 17.22 10.68 0.36
N LEU A 319 16.62 10.83 -0.83
CA LEU A 319 16.55 9.77 -1.83
C LEU A 319 17.95 9.35 -2.30
N SER A 320 18.87 10.29 -2.48
CA SER A 320 20.27 9.98 -2.79
C SER A 320 20.96 9.26 -1.64
N ALA A 321 20.72 9.66 -0.38
CA ALA A 321 21.27 8.97 0.78
C ALA A 321 20.72 7.53 0.92
N VAL A 322 19.41 7.32 0.79
CA VAL A 322 18.77 6.00 0.83
C VAL A 322 19.22 5.13 -0.33
N ALA A 323 19.44 5.69 -1.52
CA ALA A 323 19.94 4.95 -2.68
C ALA A 323 21.35 4.38 -2.47
N ARG A 324 22.17 5.00 -1.61
CA ARG A 324 23.52 4.54 -1.25
C ARG A 324 23.54 3.43 -0.19
N VAL A 325 22.43 3.19 0.50
CA VAL A 325 22.36 2.13 1.52
C VAL A 325 22.43 0.75 0.85
N ASN A 326 23.20 -0.18 1.43
CA ASN A 326 23.34 -1.53 0.92
C ASN A 326 22.03 -2.34 1.11
N LYS A 327 21.36 -2.67 -0.01
CA LYS A 327 20.05 -3.38 -0.01
C LYS A 327 20.17 -4.91 -0.06
N THR A 328 21.37 -5.45 -0.21
CA THR A 328 21.60 -6.90 -0.38
C THR A 328 21.08 -7.72 0.79
N VAL A 329 20.97 -7.12 1.98
CA VAL A 329 20.45 -7.75 3.20
C VAL A 329 18.94 -8.02 3.14
N ILE A 330 18.17 -7.20 2.41
CA ILE A 330 16.73 -7.44 2.20
C ILE A 330 16.51 -8.47 1.09
N GLU A 331 17.38 -8.47 0.08
CA GLU A 331 17.26 -9.37 -1.08
C GLU A 331 17.62 -10.82 -0.76
N ARG A 332 18.32 -11.07 0.36
CA ARG A 332 18.69 -12.41 0.82
C ARG A 332 17.71 -12.91 1.89
N ASP A 333 17.19 -14.12 1.68
CA ASP A 333 16.31 -14.78 2.65
C ASP A 333 17.00 -15.01 4.03
N GLU A 334 18.33 -15.14 4.06
CA GLU A 334 19.12 -15.52 5.25
C GLU A 334 20.11 -14.44 5.76
N GLY A 335 19.76 -13.15 5.67
CA GLY A 335 20.57 -12.10 6.33
C GLY A 335 20.63 -12.28 7.86
N SER A 336 21.82 -12.15 8.45
CA SER A 336 21.97 -12.21 9.92
C SER A 336 21.20 -11.06 10.59
N ALA A 337 20.73 -11.27 11.83
CA ALA A 337 20.01 -10.24 12.58
C ALA A 337 20.82 -8.94 12.73
N ALA A 338 22.16 -9.07 12.82
CA ALA A 338 23.06 -7.93 12.87
C ALA A 338 23.10 -7.15 11.55
N GLU A 339 23.19 -7.82 10.40
CA GLU A 339 23.15 -7.13 9.10
C GLU A 339 21.82 -6.41 8.87
N ARG A 340 20.69 -7.02 9.29
CA ARG A 340 19.37 -6.37 9.19
C ARG A 340 19.28 -5.14 10.08
N LEU A 341 19.79 -5.20 11.30
CA LEU A 341 19.84 -4.04 12.19
C LEU A 341 20.76 -2.94 11.63
N GLN A 342 21.91 -3.31 11.06
CA GLN A 342 22.79 -2.37 10.38
C GLN A 342 22.07 -1.63 9.25
N TYR A 343 21.34 -2.39 8.41
CA TYR A 343 20.52 -1.81 7.36
C TYR A 343 19.53 -0.78 7.92
N TYR A 344 18.82 -1.11 9.02
CA TYR A 344 17.89 -0.16 9.63
C TYR A 344 18.58 1.10 10.18
N VAL A 345 19.76 0.96 10.79
CA VAL A 345 20.55 2.10 11.28
C VAL A 345 20.99 3.00 10.12
N ASP A 346 21.47 2.42 9.02
CA ASP A 346 21.93 3.18 7.84
C ASP A 346 20.77 3.90 7.14
N VAL A 347 19.61 3.22 7.01
CA VAL A 347 18.39 3.83 6.49
C VAL A 347 17.90 4.95 7.40
N ALA A 348 17.85 4.73 8.71
CA ALA A 348 17.41 5.75 9.66
C ALA A 348 18.32 6.98 9.59
N ALA A 349 19.64 6.81 9.51
CA ALA A 349 20.61 7.90 9.35
C ALA A 349 20.40 8.71 8.05
N ALA A 350 19.99 8.05 6.95
CA ALA A 350 19.65 8.74 5.71
C ALA A 350 18.33 9.52 5.82
N VAL A 351 17.33 8.92 6.48
CA VAL A 351 15.96 9.43 6.62
C VAL A 351 15.82 10.54 7.65
N THR A 352 16.66 10.60 8.69
CA THR A 352 16.61 11.66 9.70
C THR A 352 16.81 13.07 9.11
N ASN A 353 17.42 13.16 7.91
CA ASN A 353 17.54 14.39 7.14
C ASN A 353 16.26 14.81 6.39
N MET A 354 15.18 14.03 6.46
CA MET A 354 13.90 14.36 5.87
C MET A 354 12.95 14.90 6.95
N PRO A 355 12.36 16.10 6.78
CA PRO A 355 11.37 16.60 7.72
C PRO A 355 10.10 15.75 7.66
N TRP A 356 9.35 15.80 8.74
CA TRP A 356 7.99 15.28 8.75
C TRP A 356 7.04 16.10 7.89
N GLY A 357 7.39 17.33 7.55
CA GLY A 357 6.60 18.19 6.68
C GLY A 357 6.90 19.65 6.97
N ALA A 358 5.95 20.50 6.60
CA ALA A 358 5.98 21.92 6.91
C ALA A 358 4.72 22.37 7.65
N ILE A 359 4.85 23.40 8.46
CA ILE A 359 3.76 24.05 9.18
C ILE A 359 3.75 25.51 8.74
N HIS A 360 2.63 25.99 8.23
CA HIS A 360 2.45 27.41 7.91
C HIS A 360 1.43 28.01 8.87
N PHE A 361 1.80 29.07 9.58
CA PHE A 361 0.88 29.81 10.46
C PHE A 361 0.33 31.04 9.75
N ASP A 362 -0.96 31.03 9.40
CA ASP A 362 -1.66 32.21 8.88
C ASP A 362 -2.02 33.19 10.00
N ARG A 363 -2.29 32.66 11.19
CA ARG A 363 -2.60 33.44 12.39
C ARG A 363 -2.07 32.76 13.63
N ALA A 364 -1.39 33.51 14.48
CA ALA A 364 -0.91 33.01 15.77
C ALA A 364 -1.01 34.13 16.82
N ASP A 365 -2.12 34.17 17.55
CA ASP A 365 -2.34 35.17 18.60
C ASP A 365 -2.57 34.47 19.95
N PRO A 366 -1.53 34.38 20.80
CA PRO A 366 -1.64 33.80 22.13
C PRO A 366 -2.61 34.56 23.04
N GLY A 367 -2.80 35.88 22.83
CA GLY A 367 -3.66 36.70 23.68
C GLY A 367 -5.15 36.46 23.41
N SER A 368 -5.54 36.33 22.14
CA SER A 368 -6.92 35.99 21.76
C SER A 368 -7.19 34.50 21.59
N LEU A 369 -6.17 33.65 21.79
CA LEU A 369 -6.23 32.19 21.64
C LEU A 369 -6.68 31.76 20.23
N ALA A 370 -6.37 32.59 19.24
CA ALA A 370 -6.75 32.38 17.86
C ALA A 370 -5.57 31.87 17.06
N TRP A 371 -5.69 30.64 16.55
CA TRP A 371 -4.66 29.96 15.78
C TRP A 371 -5.25 29.51 14.45
N SER A 372 -4.58 29.85 13.36
CA SER A 372 -4.86 29.33 12.02
C SER A 372 -3.55 28.85 11.44
N TYR A 373 -3.49 27.57 11.09
CA TYR A 373 -2.29 26.97 10.54
C TYR A 373 -2.62 25.83 9.59
N THR A 374 -1.70 25.59 8.66
CA THR A 374 -1.77 24.52 7.67
C THR A 374 -0.63 23.54 7.91
N LEU A 375 -0.96 22.24 8.01
CA LEU A 375 0.02 21.15 8.06
C LEU A 375 0.22 20.58 6.66
N GLN A 376 1.40 20.79 6.10
CA GLN A 376 1.80 20.24 4.80
C GLN A 376 2.59 18.95 5.01
N MET A 377 1.88 17.83 5.04
CA MET A 377 2.47 16.49 5.26
C MET A 377 2.16 15.56 4.09
N GLY A 378 3.04 15.59 3.09
CA GLY A 378 2.92 14.76 1.90
C GLY A 378 3.39 13.31 2.10
N MET A 379 3.18 12.49 1.07
CA MET A 379 3.68 11.12 0.99
C MET A 379 4.63 10.96 -0.20
N ASP A 380 5.73 10.26 0.01
CA ASP A 380 6.57 9.70 -1.05
C ASP A 380 6.69 8.20 -0.78
N THR A 381 6.25 7.37 -1.72
CA THR A 381 6.19 5.91 -1.54
C THR A 381 7.57 5.28 -1.32
N ARG A 382 8.64 5.90 -1.83
CA ARG A 382 10.02 5.41 -1.69
C ARG A 382 10.57 5.71 -0.31
N ILE A 383 10.28 6.89 0.22
CA ILE A 383 10.72 7.30 1.58
C ILE A 383 9.82 6.65 2.64
N GLN A 384 8.52 6.51 2.41
CA GLN A 384 7.60 5.88 3.36
C GLN A 384 7.88 4.37 3.57
N ALA A 385 8.54 3.72 2.61
CA ALA A 385 9.02 2.35 2.78
C ALA A 385 10.29 2.25 3.63
N ALA A 386 10.95 3.37 3.91
CA ALA A 386 12.15 3.41 4.72
C ALA A 386 11.82 3.28 6.22
N ALA A 387 12.68 2.56 6.95
CA ALA A 387 12.55 2.45 8.40
C ALA A 387 12.68 3.82 9.07
N SER A 388 12.00 3.98 10.21
CA SER A 388 11.98 5.22 11.01
C SER A 388 11.35 6.46 10.33
N TYR A 389 10.89 6.37 9.07
CA TYR A 389 10.03 7.40 8.47
C TYR A 389 8.54 7.02 8.60
N PRO A 390 7.79 7.68 9.50
CA PRO A 390 6.39 7.32 9.71
C PRO A 390 5.48 7.71 8.53
N SER A 391 4.33 7.04 8.45
CA SER A 391 3.29 7.35 7.46
C SER A 391 2.80 8.80 7.59
N ALA A 392 2.31 9.38 6.50
CA ALA A 392 1.80 10.75 6.50
C ALA A 392 0.69 10.95 7.56
N GLY A 393 -0.21 9.98 7.72
CA GLY A 393 -1.26 10.02 8.74
C GLY A 393 -0.70 10.03 10.17
N LEU A 394 0.33 9.23 10.47
CA LEU A 394 0.94 9.22 11.79
C LEU A 394 1.67 10.55 12.08
N ARG A 395 2.40 11.10 11.10
CA ARG A 395 3.06 12.41 11.22
C ARG A 395 2.05 13.52 11.49
N LEU A 396 0.95 13.54 10.74
CA LEU A 396 -0.09 14.55 10.87
C LEU A 396 -0.73 14.49 12.26
N LEU A 397 -1.06 13.29 12.72
CA LEU A 397 -1.64 13.10 14.03
C LEU A 397 -0.64 13.48 15.14
N ALA A 398 0.59 12.99 15.08
CA ALA A 398 1.63 13.33 16.05
C ALA A 398 1.86 14.85 16.13
N GLN A 399 2.03 15.53 14.99
CA GLN A 399 2.21 16.98 14.98
C GLN A 399 0.99 17.74 15.50
N GLN A 400 -0.22 17.31 15.14
CA GLN A 400 -1.45 17.92 15.63
C GLN A 400 -1.59 17.78 17.15
N THR A 401 -1.22 16.63 17.71
CA THR A 401 -1.28 16.39 19.16
C THR A 401 -0.22 17.18 19.93
N GLN A 402 0.99 17.33 19.36
CA GLN A 402 2.03 18.21 19.88
C GLN A 402 1.58 19.67 19.92
N LEU A 403 1.00 20.17 18.82
CA LEU A 403 0.44 21.52 18.75
C LEU A 403 -0.74 21.69 19.72
N SER A 404 -1.63 20.71 19.83
CA SER A 404 -2.75 20.75 20.77
C SER A 404 -2.28 20.89 22.22
N THR A 405 -1.23 20.18 22.59
CA THR A 405 -0.62 20.31 23.93
C THR A 405 0.04 21.67 24.10
N ALA A 406 0.73 22.17 23.07
CA ALA A 406 1.33 23.50 23.09
C ALA A 406 0.28 24.61 23.27
N PHE A 407 -0.85 24.54 22.55
CA PHE A 407 -1.98 25.45 22.72
C PHE A 407 -2.55 25.39 24.13
N ALA A 408 -2.73 24.18 24.69
CA ALA A 408 -3.19 24.01 26.07
C ALA A 408 -2.25 24.66 27.09
N ARG A 409 -0.94 24.60 26.86
CA ARG A 409 0.06 25.24 27.73
C ARG A 409 0.06 26.76 27.61
N GLN A 410 -0.21 27.30 26.43
CA GLN A 410 -0.37 28.74 26.24
C GLN A 410 -1.61 29.26 26.99
N LEU A 411 -2.72 28.50 27.01
CA LEU A 411 -3.91 28.84 27.82
C LEU A 411 -3.58 28.99 29.32
N ALA A 412 -2.66 28.17 29.83
CA ALA A 412 -2.26 28.19 31.23
C ALA A 412 -1.26 29.32 31.58
N GLY A 413 -1.01 30.27 30.68
CA GLY A 413 -0.05 31.36 30.88
C GLY A 413 1.41 30.98 30.62
N GLY A 414 1.64 29.80 30.01
CA GLY A 414 2.98 29.23 29.80
C GLY A 414 3.87 29.95 28.77
N GLY A 415 3.37 30.97 28.06
CA GLY A 415 4.15 31.73 27.07
C GLY A 415 5.26 32.60 27.66
N ASN A 416 5.13 33.00 28.93
CA ASN A 416 6.06 33.92 29.62
C ASN A 416 6.47 33.45 31.02
N ALA A 417 6.37 32.15 31.32
CA ALA A 417 6.75 31.61 32.63
C ALA A 417 8.29 31.50 32.77
N THR A 418 8.98 32.65 32.78
CA THR A 418 10.31 32.82 33.40
C THR A 418 10.24 32.75 34.93
N GLY A 419 9.03 32.59 35.51
CA GLY A 419 8.80 32.55 36.95
C GLY A 419 8.31 31.18 37.45
N GLY A 420 9.23 30.36 37.95
CA GLY A 420 9.11 29.52 39.15
C GLY A 420 7.96 28.50 39.31
N THR A 421 7.03 28.38 38.36
CA THR A 421 5.98 27.37 38.42
C THR A 421 6.55 26.03 38.03
N THR A 422 6.36 25.04 38.90
CA THR A 422 6.93 23.70 38.76
C THR A 422 6.52 23.09 37.41
N PRO A 423 7.43 22.39 36.71
CA PRO A 423 7.19 21.81 35.38
C PRO A 423 5.95 20.89 35.28
N ASN A 424 5.50 20.37 36.43
CA ASN A 424 4.38 19.43 36.55
C ASN A 424 2.99 20.08 36.60
N ALA A 425 2.87 21.41 36.61
CA ALA A 425 1.58 22.10 36.73
C ALA A 425 0.95 22.48 35.37
N LEU A 426 1.68 22.30 34.26
CA LEU A 426 1.15 22.63 32.94
C LEU A 426 0.22 21.53 32.42
N PRO A 427 -0.93 21.89 31.82
CA PRO A 427 -1.85 20.90 31.26
C PRO A 427 -1.18 20.12 30.12
N VAL A 428 -1.39 18.80 30.11
CA VAL A 428 -0.91 17.89 29.06
C VAL A 428 -2.09 17.10 28.51
N VAL A 429 -2.25 17.10 27.19
CA VAL A 429 -3.32 16.36 26.53
C VAL A 429 -2.72 15.16 25.80
N THR A 430 -2.75 14.01 26.48
CA THR A 430 -2.30 12.75 25.86
C THR A 430 -3.38 12.19 24.96
N HIS A 431 -3.12 12.20 23.66
CA HIS A 431 -3.99 11.57 22.68
C HIS A 431 -3.56 10.11 22.49
N GLY A 432 -4.53 9.22 22.33
CA GLY A 432 -4.28 7.83 22.00
C GLY A 432 -5.29 7.30 21.01
N PHE A 433 -4.87 6.33 20.22
CA PHE A 433 -5.78 5.56 19.39
C PHE A 433 -5.52 4.07 19.56
N ARG A 434 -6.60 3.31 19.40
CA ARG A 434 -6.60 1.86 19.51
C ARG A 434 -7.28 1.29 18.27
N VAL A 435 -6.58 0.38 17.63
CA VAL A 435 -7.10 -0.36 16.48
C VAL A 435 -8.13 -1.37 16.99
N LEU A 436 -9.26 -1.46 16.28
CA LEU A 436 -10.28 -2.46 16.59
C LEU A 436 -9.77 -3.87 16.24
N PRO A 437 -10.14 -4.90 17.01
CA PRO A 437 -9.77 -6.27 16.71
C PRO A 437 -10.25 -6.68 15.31
N GLN A 438 -9.40 -7.39 14.55
CA GLN A 438 -9.73 -7.86 13.21
C GLN A 438 -9.36 -9.32 13.05
N VAL A 439 -10.32 -10.12 12.57
CA VAL A 439 -10.07 -11.51 12.20
C VAL A 439 -9.54 -11.55 10.77
N GLN A 440 -8.43 -12.24 10.57
CA GLN A 440 -7.83 -12.47 9.27
C GLN A 440 -7.50 -13.96 9.12
N THR A 441 -7.60 -14.44 7.88
CA THR A 441 -7.26 -15.82 7.54
C THR A 441 -6.01 -15.83 6.66
N SER A 442 -5.10 -16.76 6.93
CA SER A 442 -3.96 -17.03 6.03
C SER A 442 -4.37 -17.77 4.76
N LYS A 443 -5.68 -18.03 4.57
CA LYS A 443 -6.21 -18.69 3.38
C LYS A 443 -5.82 -17.92 2.13
N PHE A 444 -4.88 -18.49 1.39
CA PHE A 444 -4.45 -17.95 0.12
C PHE A 444 -5.57 -18.10 -0.93
N ASN A 445 -6.20 -16.99 -1.30
CA ASN A 445 -7.21 -16.97 -2.34
C ASN A 445 -6.58 -16.60 -3.68
N ILE A 446 -6.07 -17.59 -4.40
CA ILE A 446 -5.69 -17.38 -5.81
C ILE A 446 -6.98 -17.36 -6.64
N PRO A 447 -7.29 -16.25 -7.35
CA PRO A 447 -8.38 -16.22 -8.31
C PRO A 447 -7.97 -16.97 -9.57
N VAL A 448 -7.68 -18.28 -9.46
CA VAL A 448 -7.24 -19.14 -10.57
C VAL A 448 -8.23 -19.06 -11.72
N ALA A 449 -9.54 -18.99 -11.42
CA ALA A 449 -10.59 -18.83 -12.42
C ALA A 449 -10.47 -17.51 -13.22
N SER A 450 -10.05 -16.42 -12.58
CA SER A 450 -9.86 -15.14 -13.26
C SER A 450 -8.60 -15.16 -14.13
N TYR A 451 -7.51 -15.74 -13.64
CA TYR A 451 -6.28 -15.88 -14.41
C TYR A 451 -6.45 -16.81 -15.60
N SER A 452 -7.07 -17.98 -15.39
CA SER A 452 -7.35 -18.93 -16.46
C SER A 452 -8.34 -18.36 -17.46
N GLY A 453 -9.38 -17.64 -17.02
CA GLY A 453 -10.32 -16.97 -17.91
C GLY A 453 -9.65 -15.94 -18.82
N ASN A 454 -8.77 -15.10 -18.25
CA ASN A 454 -8.04 -14.09 -19.02
C ASN A 454 -7.09 -14.70 -20.05
N ILE A 455 -6.48 -15.86 -19.77
CA ILE A 455 -5.61 -16.56 -20.71
C ILE A 455 -6.45 -17.31 -21.75
N LEU A 456 -7.46 -18.07 -21.33
CA LEU A 456 -8.24 -18.97 -22.20
C LEU A 456 -9.17 -18.20 -23.16
N TYR A 457 -9.63 -17.01 -22.80
CA TYR A 457 -10.56 -16.24 -23.63
C TYR A 457 -9.98 -15.84 -25.00
N PRO A 458 -8.79 -15.20 -25.09
CA PRO A 458 -8.12 -14.95 -26.37
C PRO A 458 -7.84 -16.22 -27.17
N PHE A 459 -7.46 -17.32 -26.50
CA PHE A 459 -7.25 -18.61 -27.17
C PHE A 459 -8.55 -19.13 -27.80
N GLY A 460 -9.66 -19.11 -27.07
CA GLY A 460 -10.97 -19.53 -27.59
C GLY A 460 -11.40 -18.73 -28.82
N ILE A 461 -11.25 -17.40 -28.78
CA ILE A 461 -11.54 -16.53 -29.93
C ILE A 461 -10.60 -16.83 -31.11
N SER A 462 -9.32 -17.09 -30.83
CA SER A 462 -8.32 -17.40 -31.86
C SER A 462 -8.59 -18.73 -32.58
N PHE A 463 -9.31 -19.68 -31.98
CA PHE A 463 -9.76 -20.90 -32.65
C PHE A 463 -11.04 -20.70 -33.47
N LEU A 464 -11.95 -19.85 -33.01
CA LEU A 464 -13.21 -19.55 -33.70
C LEU A 464 -13.02 -18.70 -34.96
N LEU A 465 -12.08 -17.74 -34.93
CA LEU A 465 -11.86 -16.79 -36.04
C LEU A 465 -11.39 -17.48 -37.34
N PRO A 466 -10.39 -18.39 -37.34
CA PRO A 466 -9.98 -19.10 -38.55
C PRO A 466 -11.09 -19.95 -39.16
N VAL A 467 -11.94 -20.59 -38.34
CA VAL A 467 -13.10 -21.35 -38.84
C VAL A 467 -14.10 -20.45 -39.53
N PHE A 468 -14.39 -19.28 -38.95
CA PHE A 468 -15.23 -18.26 -39.59
C PHE A 468 -14.66 -17.83 -40.95
N VAL A 469 -13.36 -17.52 -40.99
CA VAL A 469 -12.67 -17.08 -42.22
C VAL A 469 -12.66 -18.19 -43.28
N ILE A 470 -12.35 -19.44 -42.92
CA ILE A 470 -12.35 -20.57 -43.86
C ILE A 470 -13.75 -20.80 -44.44
N MET A 471 -14.79 -20.69 -43.62
CA MET A 471 -16.17 -20.82 -44.09
C MET A 471 -16.51 -19.73 -45.12
N LEU A 472 -16.16 -18.47 -44.83
CA LEU A 472 -16.39 -17.36 -45.76
C LEU A 472 -15.56 -17.48 -47.05
N VAL A 473 -14.29 -17.89 -46.96
CA VAL A 473 -13.40 -18.07 -48.12
C VAL A 473 -13.90 -19.22 -49.00
N ARG A 474 -14.28 -20.35 -48.40
CA ARG A 474 -14.79 -21.50 -49.15
C ARG A 474 -16.08 -21.18 -49.90
N GLU A 475 -17.01 -20.46 -49.26
CA GLU A 475 -18.24 -20.04 -49.94
C GLU A 475 -17.99 -19.02 -51.07
N LYS A 476 -16.96 -18.18 -50.91
CA LYS A 476 -16.51 -17.26 -51.96
C LYS A 476 -15.88 -18.01 -53.13
N GLU A 477 -15.05 -19.02 -52.87
CA GLU A 477 -14.38 -19.86 -53.87
C GLU A 477 -15.40 -20.66 -54.69
N GLU A 478 -16.37 -21.30 -54.04
CA GLU A 478 -17.45 -22.06 -54.68
C GLU A 478 -18.50 -21.13 -55.36
N ARG A 479 -18.30 -19.80 -55.33
CA ARG A 479 -19.19 -18.76 -55.88
C ARG A 479 -20.66 -18.87 -55.44
N ILE A 480 -20.91 -19.46 -54.27
CA ILE A 480 -22.27 -19.74 -53.80
C ILE A 480 -23.06 -18.45 -53.57
N ARG A 481 -22.39 -17.39 -53.11
CA ARG A 481 -23.01 -16.07 -52.93
C ARG A 481 -23.62 -15.55 -54.23
N VAL A 482 -22.87 -15.64 -55.33
CA VAL A 482 -23.32 -15.19 -56.66
C VAL A 482 -24.51 -16.03 -57.13
N MET A 483 -24.45 -17.35 -56.96
CA MET A 483 -25.57 -18.23 -57.29
C MET A 483 -26.84 -17.93 -56.45
N MET A 484 -26.70 -17.56 -55.18
CA MET A 484 -27.83 -17.18 -54.32
C MET A 484 -28.41 -15.81 -54.67
N GLU A 485 -27.56 -14.86 -55.07
CA GLU A 485 -27.97 -13.55 -55.56
C GLU A 485 -28.73 -13.65 -56.89
N MET A 486 -28.27 -14.49 -57.82
CA MET A 486 -28.99 -14.81 -59.06
C MET A 486 -30.35 -15.49 -58.81
N ASN A 487 -30.55 -16.11 -57.64
CA ASN A 487 -31.83 -16.66 -57.18
C ASN A 487 -32.70 -15.65 -56.39
N GLY A 488 -32.30 -14.37 -56.35
CA GLY A 488 -33.08 -13.28 -55.76
C GLY A 488 -32.95 -13.14 -54.23
N LEU A 489 -31.91 -13.69 -53.61
CA LEU A 489 -31.62 -13.48 -52.19
C LEU A 489 -30.92 -12.13 -51.97
N SER A 490 -31.40 -11.31 -51.04
CA SER A 490 -30.73 -10.05 -50.68
C SER A 490 -29.42 -10.32 -49.93
N SER A 491 -28.37 -9.54 -50.22
CA SER A 491 -27.07 -9.65 -49.55
C SER A 491 -27.20 -9.50 -48.02
N LEU A 492 -28.12 -8.67 -47.54
CA LEU A 492 -28.36 -8.47 -46.11
C LEU A 492 -28.85 -9.76 -45.41
N SER A 493 -29.84 -10.45 -45.99
CA SER A 493 -30.37 -11.69 -45.42
C SER A 493 -29.32 -12.82 -45.40
N TYR A 494 -28.42 -12.83 -46.38
CA TYR A 494 -27.29 -13.76 -46.42
C TYR A 494 -26.32 -13.52 -45.25
N TYR A 495 -25.84 -12.29 -45.05
CA TYR A 495 -24.94 -11.98 -43.94
C TYR A 495 -25.61 -12.13 -42.57
N ALA A 496 -26.87 -11.75 -42.43
CA ALA A 496 -27.63 -11.93 -41.20
C ALA A 496 -27.77 -13.42 -40.83
N THR A 497 -28.03 -14.29 -41.79
CA THR A 497 -28.13 -15.74 -41.55
C THR A 497 -26.78 -16.32 -41.12
N HIS A 498 -25.68 -15.88 -41.73
CA HIS A 498 -24.33 -16.29 -41.32
C HIS A 498 -23.95 -15.78 -39.93
N TYR A 499 -24.32 -14.55 -39.60
CA TYR A 499 -24.05 -13.98 -38.28
C TYR A 499 -24.84 -14.70 -37.20
N ILE A 500 -26.13 -14.99 -37.43
CA ILE A 500 -26.97 -15.77 -36.51
C ILE A 500 -26.44 -17.20 -36.37
N HIS A 501 -26.03 -17.82 -37.48
CA HIS A 501 -25.47 -19.16 -37.47
C HIS A 501 -24.19 -19.25 -36.64
N PHE A 502 -23.30 -18.27 -36.81
CA PHE A 502 -22.04 -18.20 -36.07
C PHE A 502 -22.23 -17.79 -34.61
N TYR A 503 -23.26 -17.00 -34.30
CA TYR A 503 -23.60 -16.65 -32.92
C TYR A 503 -24.15 -17.85 -32.12
N LEU A 504 -24.81 -18.79 -32.80
CA LEU A 504 -25.37 -20.01 -32.19
C LEU A 504 -24.35 -21.15 -32.04
N LEU A 505 -23.21 -21.07 -32.73
CA LEU A 505 -22.15 -22.07 -32.74
C LEU A 505 -21.06 -21.64 -31.75
#